data_AF-A0A326QHX0-F1
#
_entry.id   AF-A0A326QHX0-F1
#
_cell.length_a   1.000
_cell.length_b   1.000
_cell.length_c   1.000
_cell.angle_alpha   90.00
_cell.angle_beta   90.00
_cell.angle_gamma   90.00
#
_symmetry.space_group_name_H-M   'P 1'
#
loop_
_entity.id
_entity.type
_entity.pdbx_description
1 polymer ?
#
loop_
_entity_poly.entity_id
_entity_poly.type
_entity_poly.pdbx_seq_one_letter_code
_entity_poly.pdbx_strand_id
1 'polypeptide(L)'
;MLVATAGSGQPAQASLLQPLLLLMRPQLENRLADLCVRLGAGGEARLEQSLRQPCRQLAGPVSTCLIRESEATGRTLGVITEMVGGRFGDDSEVVAKRCAARLLGLPPESLKDVSLEDLGRRFSSQGSP
;
A
#
# COMPACT_ATOMS: atom_id res chain seq x y z
N MET A 1 5.45 -20.84 -37.87
CA MET A 1 6.58 -20.50 -36.99
C MET A 1 5.97 -19.78 -35.77
N LEU A 2 5.70 -20.51 -34.68
CA LEU A 2 5.13 -19.95 -33.45
C LEU A 2 6.26 -19.75 -32.44
N VAL A 3 6.52 -18.50 -32.07
CA VAL A 3 7.46 -18.16 -30.99
C VAL A 3 6.66 -18.09 -29.69
N ALA A 4 6.83 -19.11 -28.84
CA ALA A 4 6.36 -19.08 -27.46
C ALA A 4 7.37 -18.28 -26.63
N THR A 5 7.05 -17.03 -26.31
CA THR A 5 7.78 -16.29 -25.28
C THR A 5 7.34 -16.81 -23.91
N ALA A 6 8.15 -17.70 -23.34
CA ALA A 6 8.04 -18.12 -21.96
C ALA A 6 8.25 -16.91 -21.05
N GLY A 7 7.15 -16.36 -20.52
CA GLY A 7 7.20 -15.44 -19.39
C GLY A 7 7.72 -16.21 -18.18
N SER A 8 8.98 -16.01 -17.83
CA SER A 8 9.58 -16.49 -16.60
C SER A 8 8.94 -15.77 -15.41
N GLY A 9 7.80 -16.29 -14.94
CA GLY A 9 7.31 -16.01 -13.61
C GLY A 9 8.29 -16.62 -12.61
N GLN A 10 9.20 -15.80 -12.08
CA GLN A 10 10.05 -16.21 -10.96
C GLN A 10 9.12 -16.73 -9.85
N PRO A 11 9.41 -17.90 -9.25
CA PRO A 11 8.70 -18.32 -8.07
C PRO A 11 8.94 -17.22 -7.02
N ALA A 12 7.86 -16.59 -6.55
CA ALA A 12 7.93 -15.72 -5.40
C ALA A 12 8.60 -16.55 -4.30
N GLN A 13 9.86 -16.24 -4.00
CA GLN A 13 10.55 -16.83 -2.87
C GLN A 13 9.74 -16.38 -1.66
N ALA A 14 8.91 -17.29 -1.15
CA ALA A 14 8.10 -17.05 0.02
C ALA A 14 9.06 -16.57 1.10
N SER A 15 8.97 -15.27 1.43
CA SER A 15 9.84 -14.70 2.44
C SER A 15 9.56 -15.45 3.73
N LEU A 16 10.62 -15.87 4.44
CA LEU A 16 10.48 -16.47 5.78
C LEU A 16 9.68 -15.56 6.74
N LEU A 17 9.56 -14.28 6.40
CA LEU A 17 8.90 -13.25 7.18
C LEU A 17 7.43 -13.00 6.77
N GLN A 18 6.93 -13.65 5.71
CA GLN A 18 5.52 -13.52 5.30
C GLN A 18 4.53 -13.85 6.44
N PRO A 19 4.72 -14.92 7.24
CA PRO A 19 3.83 -15.20 8.37
C PRO A 19 3.76 -14.05 9.39
N LEU A 20 4.86 -13.31 9.57
CA LEU A 20 4.90 -12.17 10.48
C LEU A 20 4.09 -10.99 9.94
N LEU A 21 4.19 -10.68 8.64
CA LEU A 21 3.32 -9.67 8.01
C LEU A 21 1.84 -10.05 8.09
N LEU A 22 1.51 -11.33 7.88
CA LEU A 22 0.15 -11.83 8.00
C LEU A 22 -0.39 -11.70 9.43
N LEU A 23 0.45 -11.93 10.44
CA LEU A 23 0.08 -11.72 11.85
C LEU A 23 -0.20 -10.24 12.15
N MET A 24 0.54 -9.32 11.52
CA MET A 24 0.34 -7.87 11.67
C MET A 24 -0.82 -7.32 10.83
N ARG A 25 -1.36 -8.11 9.89
CA ARG A 25 -2.39 -7.66 8.94
C ARG A 25 -3.60 -6.97 9.59
N PRO A 26 -4.20 -7.46 10.69
CA PRO A 26 -5.34 -6.77 11.30
C PRO A 26 -4.99 -5.36 11.81
N GLN A 27 -3.77 -5.19 12.35
CA GLN A 27 -3.29 -3.88 12.79
C GLN A 27 -3.07 -2.94 11.59
N LEU A 28 -2.51 -3.48 10.51
CA LEU A 28 -2.34 -2.75 9.25
C LEU A 28 -3.69 -2.30 8.67
N GLU A 29 -4.68 -3.19 8.64
CA GLU A 29 -6.03 -2.90 8.13
C GLU A 29 -6.73 -1.81 8.93
N ASN A 30 -6.64 -1.85 10.27
CA ASN A 30 -7.19 -0.79 11.11
C ASN A 30 -6.54 0.57 10.80
N ARG A 31 -5.20 0.61 10.69
CA ARG A 31 -4.49 1.86 10.35
C ARG A 31 -4.85 2.38 8.96
N LEU A 32 -4.99 1.50 7.98
CA LEU A 32 -5.42 1.85 6.62
C LEU A 32 -6.84 2.41 6.61
N ALA A 33 -7.76 1.78 7.35
CA ALA A 33 -9.13 2.26 7.47
C ALA A 33 -9.18 3.66 8.12
N ASP A 34 -8.43 3.88 9.20
CA ASP A 34 -8.35 5.18 9.88
C ASP A 34 -7.75 6.27 8.99
N LEU A 35 -6.68 5.96 8.25
CA LEU A 35 -6.09 6.87 7.27
C LEU A 35 -7.08 7.21 6.16
N CYS A 36 -7.78 6.22 5.61
CA CYS A 36 -8.80 6.42 4.59
C CYS A 36 -9.92 7.34 5.06
N VAL A 37 -10.43 7.17 6.29
CA VAL A 37 -11.46 8.05 6.84
C VAL A 37 -10.94 9.47 7.00
N ARG A 38 -9.76 9.65 7.61
CA ARG A 38 -9.17 10.98 7.82
C ARG A 38 -8.91 11.73 6.52
N LEU A 39 -8.35 11.05 5.52
CA LEU A 39 -8.04 11.64 4.23
C LEU A 39 -9.30 11.89 3.38
N GLY A 40 -10.26 10.98 3.44
CA GLY A 40 -11.49 11.09 2.64
C GLY A 40 -12.51 12.07 3.21
N ALA A 41 -12.55 12.25 4.53
CA ALA A 41 -13.54 13.11 5.19
C ALA A 41 -13.12 14.58 5.28
N GLY A 42 -11.82 14.89 5.21
CA GLY A 42 -11.34 16.28 5.33
C GLY A 42 -11.73 16.98 6.64
N GLY A 43 -12.04 16.23 7.70
CA GLY A 43 -12.49 16.76 9.00
C GLY A 43 -14.02 16.90 9.16
N GLU A 44 -14.81 16.54 8.16
CA GLU A 44 -16.28 16.58 8.24
C GLU A 44 -16.85 15.38 9.00
N ALA A 45 -17.34 15.58 10.22
CA ALA A 45 -17.80 14.50 11.12
C ALA A 45 -18.89 13.58 10.50
N ARG A 46 -19.81 14.16 9.71
CA ARG A 46 -20.85 13.38 9.01
C ARG A 46 -20.26 12.47 7.93
N LEU A 47 -19.25 12.97 7.23
CA LEU A 47 -18.54 12.23 6.19
C LEU A 47 -17.61 11.17 6.80
N GLU A 48 -16.99 11.47 7.94
CA GLU A 48 -16.23 10.46 8.69
C GLU A 48 -17.11 9.25 9.01
N GLN A 49 -18.31 9.48 9.52
CA GLN A 49 -19.21 8.39 9.90
C GLN A 49 -19.69 7.56 8.70
N SER A 50 -19.95 8.20 7.55
CA SER A 50 -20.33 7.48 6.33
C SER A 50 -19.16 6.71 5.70
N LEU A 51 -17.91 7.18 5.86
CA LEU A 51 -16.71 6.54 5.30
C LEU A 51 -16.18 5.37 6.13
N ARG A 52 -16.59 5.21 7.41
CA ARG A 52 -16.10 4.13 8.29
C ARG A 52 -16.23 2.74 7.67
N GLN A 53 -17.41 2.38 7.17
CA GLN A 53 -17.62 1.05 6.58
C GLN A 53 -16.88 0.89 5.24
N PRO A 54 -16.99 1.82 4.26
CA PRO A 54 -16.22 1.76 3.02
C PRO A 54 -14.72 1.61 3.24
N CYS A 55 -14.15 2.39 4.17
CA CYS A 55 -12.72 2.36 4.46
C CYS A 55 -12.27 1.04 5.10
N ARG A 56 -13.10 0.42 5.95
CA ARG A 56 -12.83 -0.94 6.46
C ARG A 56 -12.86 -1.99 5.35
N GLN A 57 -13.81 -1.87 4.41
CA GLN A 57 -13.90 -2.78 3.28
C GLN A 57 -12.71 -2.64 2.32
N LEU A 58 -12.22 -1.41 2.13
CA LEU A 58 -11.05 -1.13 1.31
C LEU A 58 -9.74 -1.62 1.94
N ALA A 59 -9.63 -1.58 3.28
CA ALA A 59 -8.42 -1.95 3.99
C ALA A 59 -7.95 -3.38 3.70
N GLY A 60 -8.88 -4.34 3.54
CA GLY A 60 -8.56 -5.75 3.28
C GLY A 60 -7.82 -6.02 1.96
N PRO A 61 -8.35 -5.55 0.81
CA PRO A 61 -7.66 -5.63 -0.47
C PRO A 61 -6.32 -4.87 -0.48
N VAL A 62 -6.27 -3.68 0.15
CA VAL A 62 -5.05 -2.87 0.20
C VAL A 62 -3.96 -3.56 1.03
N SER A 63 -4.29 -4.07 2.22
CA SER A 63 -3.34 -4.80 3.08
C SER A 63 -2.76 -6.01 2.36
N THR A 64 -3.60 -6.76 1.64
CA THR A 64 -3.19 -7.95 0.86
C THR A 64 -2.22 -7.56 -0.26
N CYS A 65 -2.53 -6.47 -0.95
CA CYS A 65 -1.70 -5.93 -2.01
C CYS A 65 -0.32 -5.45 -1.50
N LEU A 66 -0.27 -4.75 -0.36
CA LEU A 66 0.98 -4.32 0.28
C LEU A 66 1.86 -5.51 0.69
N ILE A 67 1.28 -6.54 1.32
CA ILE A 67 2.01 -7.76 1.72
C ILE A 67 2.61 -8.44 0.48
N ARG A 68 1.78 -8.64 -0.56
CA ARG A 68 2.22 -9.26 -1.82
C ARG A 68 3.35 -8.49 -2.50
N GLU A 69 3.26 -7.16 -2.57
CA GLU A 69 4.31 -6.35 -3.22
C GLU A 69 5.58 -6.27 -2.38
N SER A 70 5.49 -6.35 -1.05
CA SER A 70 6.68 -6.45 -0.19
C SER A 70 7.48 -7.73 -0.46
N GLU A 71 6.79 -8.84 -0.73
CA GLU A 71 7.41 -10.11 -1.09
C GLU A 71 7.95 -10.07 -2.53
N ALA A 72 7.15 -9.59 -3.47
CA ALA A 72 7.52 -9.53 -4.89
C ALA A 72 8.75 -8.65 -5.14
N THR A 73 9.01 -7.68 -4.25
CA THR A 73 10.18 -6.79 -4.32
C THR A 73 11.34 -7.21 -3.41
N GLY A 74 11.17 -8.25 -2.58
CA GLY A 74 12.17 -8.66 -1.59
C GLY A 74 12.36 -7.67 -0.43
N ARG A 75 11.41 -6.75 -0.21
CA ARG A 75 11.49 -5.65 0.77
C ARG A 75 10.77 -5.93 2.08
N THR A 76 10.24 -7.14 2.27
CA THR A 76 9.48 -7.55 3.47
C THR A 76 10.16 -7.16 4.79
N LEU A 77 11.45 -7.43 4.96
CA LEU A 77 12.16 -7.11 6.21
C LEU A 77 12.25 -5.59 6.46
N GLY A 78 12.51 -4.82 5.41
CA GLY A 78 12.56 -3.38 5.46
C GLY A 78 11.23 -2.77 5.88
N VAL A 79 10.14 -3.20 5.23
CA VAL A 79 8.77 -2.80 5.57
C VAL A 79 8.44 -3.13 7.03
N ILE A 80 8.77 -4.32 7.53
CA ILE A 80 8.55 -4.68 8.93
C ILE A 80 9.31 -3.74 9.87
N THR A 81 10.59 -3.49 9.58
CA THR A 81 11.45 -2.63 10.40
C THR A 81 10.94 -1.19 10.44
N GLU A 82 10.46 -0.68 9.31
CA GLU A 82 9.84 0.64 9.19
C GLU A 82 8.54 0.72 10.00
N MET A 83 7.64 -0.26 9.85
CA MET A 83 6.39 -0.33 10.59
C MET A 83 6.59 -0.42 12.11
N VAL A 84 7.51 -1.27 12.56
CA VAL A 84 7.87 -1.41 14.00
C VAL A 84 8.47 -0.10 14.52
N GLY A 85 9.29 0.57 13.69
CA GLY A 85 9.81 1.90 13.98
C GLY A 85 8.79 3.03 13.85
N GLY A 86 7.54 2.74 13.48
CA GLY A 86 6.49 3.74 13.29
C GLY A 86 6.76 4.74 12.16
N ARG A 87 7.61 4.39 11.20
CA ARG A 87 7.99 5.26 10.08
C ARG A 87 7.51 4.71 8.74
N PHE A 88 7.39 5.59 7.76
CA PHE A 88 7.22 5.25 6.35
C PHE A 88 8.52 5.62 5.64
N GLY A 89 9.28 4.63 5.15
CA GLY A 89 10.57 4.85 4.50
C GLY A 89 10.61 4.29 3.08
N ASP A 90 11.81 4.22 2.52
CA ASP A 90 12.07 3.87 1.12
C ASP A 90 11.48 2.51 0.74
N ASP A 91 11.50 1.53 1.65
CA ASP A 91 10.96 0.19 1.37
C ASP A 91 9.43 0.23 1.26
N SER A 92 8.77 0.88 2.22
CA SER A 92 7.33 1.07 2.22
C SER A 92 6.87 1.94 1.05
N GLU A 93 7.66 2.93 0.63
CA GLU A 93 7.34 3.80 -0.51
C GLU A 93 7.29 3.01 -1.83
N VAL A 94 8.30 2.18 -2.10
CA VAL A 94 8.31 1.32 -3.30
C VAL A 94 7.11 0.37 -3.29
N VAL A 95 6.85 -0.28 -2.17
CA VAL A 95 5.72 -1.22 -2.02
C VAL A 95 4.38 -0.51 -2.21
N ALA A 96 4.20 0.67 -1.61
CA ALA A 96 2.99 1.46 -1.72
C ALA A 96 2.72 1.92 -3.16
N LYS A 97 3.75 2.41 -3.88
CA LYS A 97 3.64 2.82 -5.30
C LYS A 97 3.19 1.66 -6.18
N ARG A 98 3.84 0.50 -6.05
CA ARG A 98 3.49 -0.68 -6.84
C ARG A 98 2.09 -1.18 -6.52
N CYS A 99 1.71 -1.15 -5.25
CA CYS A 99 0.38 -1.54 -4.84
C CYS A 99 -0.69 -0.58 -5.39
N ALA A 100 -0.47 0.73 -5.29
CA ALA A 100 -1.34 1.75 -5.86
C ALA A 100 -1.49 1.58 -7.38
N ALA A 101 -0.39 1.35 -8.10
CA ALA A 101 -0.42 1.07 -9.53
C ALA A 101 -1.33 -0.13 -9.85
N ARG A 102 -1.20 -1.25 -9.12
CA ARG A 102 -2.04 -2.42 -9.34
C ARG A 102 -3.51 -2.18 -9.04
N LEU A 103 -3.82 -1.47 -7.95
CA LEU A 103 -5.20 -1.14 -7.59
C LEU A 103 -5.86 -0.25 -8.65
N LEU A 104 -5.08 0.55 -9.36
CA LEU A 104 -5.52 1.38 -10.49
C LEU A 104 -5.50 0.65 -11.84
N GLY A 105 -5.16 -0.65 -11.87
CA GLY A 105 -5.05 -1.42 -13.12
C GLY A 105 -3.83 -1.07 -13.98
N LEU A 106 -2.82 -0.41 -13.40
CA LEU A 106 -1.61 0.04 -14.09
C LEU A 106 -0.46 -0.98 -13.93
N PRO A 107 0.55 -0.94 -14.81
CA PRO A 107 1.78 -1.71 -14.63
C PRO A 107 2.47 -1.35 -13.29
N PRO A 108 3.02 -2.32 -12.54
CA PRO A 108 3.56 -2.07 -11.20
C PRO A 108 4.66 -0.99 -11.11
N GLU A 109 5.45 -0.82 -12.17
CA GLU A 109 6.53 0.17 -12.23
C GLU A 109 6.07 1.57 -12.69
N SER A 110 4.79 1.73 -13.04
CA SER A 110 4.28 2.98 -13.63
C SER A 110 4.38 4.20 -12.71
N LEU A 111 4.41 3.97 -11.39
CA LEU A 111 4.50 5.03 -10.37
C LEU A 111 5.91 5.19 -9.79
N LYS A 112 6.93 4.53 -10.34
CA LYS A 112 8.29 4.53 -9.76
C LYS A 112 8.89 5.95 -9.62
N ASP A 113 8.64 6.82 -10.59
CA ASP A 113 9.20 8.17 -10.67
C ASP A 113 8.31 9.22 -9.97
N VAL A 114 7.19 8.79 -9.36
CA VAL A 114 6.28 9.67 -8.62
C VAL A 114 6.78 9.81 -7.19
N SER A 115 7.02 11.02 -6.69
CA SER A 115 7.34 11.25 -5.28
C SER A 115 6.07 11.27 -4.42
N LEU A 116 5.94 10.37 -3.44
CA LEU A 116 4.78 10.37 -2.54
C LEU A 116 4.81 11.57 -1.58
N GLU A 117 6.00 12.05 -1.21
CA GLU A 117 6.15 13.27 -0.41
C GLU A 117 5.61 14.49 -1.16
N ASP A 118 5.95 14.63 -2.44
CA ASP A 118 5.47 15.74 -3.26
C ASP A 118 3.95 15.70 -3.44
N LEU A 119 3.40 14.50 -3.64
CA LEU A 119 1.95 14.31 -3.67
C LEU A 119 1.31 14.71 -2.36
N GLY A 120 1.84 14.24 -1.22
CA GLY A 120 1.36 14.59 0.11
C GLY A 120 1.32 16.10 0.32
N ARG A 121 2.41 16.80 -0.01
CA ARG A 121 2.48 18.28 0.08
C ARG A 121 1.38 18.96 -0.73
N ARG A 122 1.13 18.50 -1.96
CA ARG A 122 0.09 19.05 -2.85
C ARG A 122 -1.32 18.81 -2.33
N PHE A 123 -1.60 17.65 -1.74
CA PHE A 123 -2.91 17.34 -1.18
C PHE A 123 -3.16 18.07 0.14
N SER A 124 -2.12 18.27 0.97
CA SER A 124 -2.22 19.09 2.17
C SER A 124 -2.43 20.57 1.86
N SER A 125 -1.82 21.11 0.80
CA SER A 125 -2.02 22.51 0.38
C SER A 125 -3.41 22.80 -0.22
N GLN A 126 -4.12 21.76 -0.68
CA GLN A 126 -5.48 21.89 -1.25
C GLN A 126 -6.58 21.62 -0.23
N GLY A 127 -6.23 21.21 1.00
CA GLY A 127 -7.16 20.97 2.10
C GLY A 127 -7.27 22.12 3.11
N SER A 128 -6.65 23.27 2.85
CA SER A 128 -6.85 24.49 3.63
C SER A 128 -7.98 25.33 3.01
N PRO A 129 -9.01 25.73 3.78
CA PRO A 129 -10.01 26.70 3.32
C PRO A 129 -9.39 28.06 3.00
#